data_AF-A0AAW2TCX1-F1
#
_entry.id   AF-A0AAW2TCX1-F1
#
_cell.length_a   1.000
_cell.length_b   1.000
_cell.length_c   1.000
_cell.angle_alpha   90.00
_cell.angle_beta   90.00
_cell.angle_gamma   90.00
#
_symmetry.space_group_name_H-M   'P 1'
#
loop_
_entity.id
_entity.type
_entity.pdbx_description
1 polymer ?
#
loop_
_entity_poly.entity_id
_entity_poly.type
_entity_poly.pdbx_seq_one_letter_code
_entity_poly.pdbx_strand_id
1 'polypeptide(L)'
;MYYAAANGLAEAFNKTLCSLLKKVVAKSKRDWHERIGEALWAYRTTVRTPTQSTPYALVYGVEAVLPLEQQIPSLRIAIQEGLTEEENARLRLEELEALDEKRLEAQQRLECYQARYLRRSIKKVRPRSFQVGDLVLAVRRPIITTHRTETNSCQSGMVRMLSKKPTQMVRTN
;
A
#
# COMPACT_ATOMS: atom_id res chain seq x y z
N MET A 1 5.22 15.97 -17.00
CA MET A 1 5.62 14.59 -17.35
C MET A 1 5.24 13.68 -16.17
N TYR A 2 4.09 13.00 -16.21
CA TYR A 2 3.62 12.15 -15.10
C TYR A 2 4.11 10.71 -15.31
N TYR A 3 4.93 10.21 -14.39
CA TYR A 3 5.51 8.87 -14.45
C TYR A 3 4.94 7.99 -13.34
N ALA A 4 3.80 7.34 -13.62
CA ALA A 4 3.07 6.49 -12.66
C ALA A 4 3.93 5.36 -12.06
N ALA A 5 4.92 4.85 -12.81
CA ALA A 5 5.75 3.74 -12.35
C ALA A 5 6.73 4.10 -11.21
N ALA A 6 7.05 5.39 -10.98
CA ALA A 6 7.89 5.79 -9.83
C ALA A 6 7.08 5.99 -8.55
N ASN A 7 5.75 6.15 -8.63
CA ASN A 7 4.90 6.50 -7.48
C ASN A 7 4.06 5.32 -6.96
N GLY A 8 4.45 4.08 -7.29
CA GLY A 8 3.64 2.89 -7.05
C GLY A 8 3.25 2.64 -5.58
N LEU A 9 4.12 3.01 -4.62
CA LEU A 9 3.80 2.91 -3.19
C LEU A 9 2.72 3.92 -2.78
N ALA A 10 2.84 5.18 -3.22
CA ALA A 10 1.84 6.21 -2.96
C ALA A 10 0.50 5.86 -3.62
N GLU A 11 0.52 5.36 -4.85
CA GLU A 11 -0.67 4.89 -5.56
C GLU A 11 -1.35 3.70 -4.84
N ALA A 12 -0.58 2.73 -4.35
CA ALA A 12 -1.10 1.60 -3.60
C ALA A 12 -1.71 2.02 -2.25
N PHE A 13 -1.07 2.95 -1.56
CA PHE A 13 -1.61 3.55 -0.34
C PHE A 13 -2.92 4.30 -0.61
N ASN A 14 -2.93 5.19 -1.61
CA ASN A 14 -4.12 5.96 -2.00
C ASN A 14 -5.28 5.04 -2.37
N LYS A 15 -5.01 3.94 -3.08
CA LYS A 15 -6.03 2.94 -3.40
C LYS A 15 -6.63 2.30 -2.15
N THR A 16 -5.80 1.98 -1.16
CA THR A 16 -6.24 1.39 0.11
C THR A 16 -7.05 2.40 0.92
N LEU A 17 -6.60 3.64 1.01
CA LEU A 17 -7.30 4.72 1.70
C LEU A 17 -8.67 4.99 1.07
N CYS A 18 -8.75 5.08 -0.26
CA CYS A 18 -10.02 5.24 -0.97
C CYS A 18 -10.98 4.07 -0.70
N SER A 19 -10.48 2.84 -0.58
CA SER A 19 -11.31 1.66 -0.24
C SER A 19 -11.88 1.75 1.17
N LEU A 20 -11.07 2.18 2.14
CA LEU A 20 -11.51 2.40 3.52
C LEU A 20 -12.52 3.53 3.62
N LEU A 21 -12.23 4.68 3.00
CA LEU A 21 -13.14 5.83 2.96
C LEU A 21 -14.49 5.46 2.37
N LYS A 22 -14.54 4.69 1.27
CA LYS A 22 -15.82 4.22 0.69
C LYS A 22 -16.69 3.44 1.67
N LYS A 23 -16.09 2.73 2.62
CA LYS A 23 -16.82 1.98 3.65
C LYS A 23 -17.33 2.88 4.77
N VAL A 24 -16.50 3.83 5.21
CA VAL A 24 -16.83 4.74 6.33
C VAL A 24 -17.85 5.81 5.90
N VAL A 25 -17.75 6.28 4.66
CA VAL A 25 -18.52 7.39 4.08
C VAL A 25 -19.79 6.89 3.34
N ALA A 26 -20.16 5.62 3.54
CA ALA A 26 -21.21 4.94 2.77
C ALA A 26 -22.58 5.66 2.82
N LYS A 27 -22.88 6.40 3.89
CA LYS A 27 -24.14 7.14 4.06
C LYS A 27 -24.15 8.52 3.40
N SER A 28 -23.06 9.29 3.46
CA SER A 28 -22.99 10.65 2.91
C SER A 28 -21.63 10.92 2.29
N LYS A 29 -21.51 10.91 0.95
CA LYS A 29 -20.22 11.15 0.27
C LYS A 29 -19.58 12.54 0.49
N ARG A 30 -20.26 13.44 1.19
CA ARG A 30 -19.82 14.82 1.45
C ARG A 30 -19.01 14.96 2.74
N ASP A 31 -19.09 14.00 3.66
CA ASP A 31 -18.44 14.05 4.98
C ASP A 31 -17.04 13.40 5.02
N TRP A 32 -16.46 13.09 3.84
CA TRP A 32 -15.21 12.33 3.76
C TRP A 32 -14.04 12.98 4.53
N HIS A 33 -14.03 14.30 4.61
CA HIS A 33 -12.99 15.09 5.27
C HIS A 33 -13.09 15.00 6.80
N GLU A 34 -14.28 14.82 7.35
CA GLU A 34 -14.51 14.58 8.77
C GLU A 34 -14.17 13.12 9.14
N ARG A 35 -14.45 12.19 8.23
CA ARG A 35 -14.32 10.74 8.44
C ARG A 35 -12.93 10.19 8.07
N ILE A 36 -12.04 11.01 7.51
CA ILE A 36 -10.70 10.58 7.10
C ILE A 36 -9.86 10.10 8.28
N GLY A 37 -10.04 10.70 9.47
CA GLY A 37 -9.37 10.28 10.69
C GLY A 37 -9.66 8.83 11.04
N GLU A 38 -10.91 8.40 10.93
CA GLU A 38 -11.33 7.02 11.20
C GLU A 38 -10.77 6.04 10.16
N ALA A 39 -10.78 6.42 8.88
CA ALA A 39 -10.21 5.58 7.83
C ALA A 39 -8.69 5.39 8.04
N LEU A 40 -7.99 6.45 8.45
CA LEU A 40 -6.56 6.38 8.79
C LEU A 40 -6.32 5.58 10.06
N TRP A 41 -7.16 5.71 11.09
CA TRP A 41 -7.08 4.91 12.30
C TRP A 41 -7.21 3.42 11.98
N ALA A 42 -8.26 3.04 11.24
CA ALA A 42 -8.46 1.67 10.80
C ALA A 42 -7.30 1.15 9.93
N TYR A 43 -6.69 1.99 9.11
CA TYR A 43 -5.48 1.61 8.37
C TYR A 43 -4.32 1.29 9.32
N ARG A 44 -4.07 2.17 10.30
CA ARG A 44 -2.93 2.09 11.23
C ARG A 44 -3.04 0.91 12.20
N THR A 45 -4.24 0.54 12.64
CA THR A 45 -4.45 -0.47 13.69
C THR A 45 -4.85 -1.85 13.17
N THR A 46 -5.03 -2.03 11.86
CA THR A 46 -5.39 -3.34 11.28
C THR A 46 -4.17 -3.98 10.61
N VAL A 47 -3.93 -5.25 10.93
CA VAL A 47 -2.82 -6.07 10.43
C VAL A 47 -2.85 -6.13 8.90
N ARG A 48 -1.71 -5.88 8.26
CA ARG A 48 -1.57 -5.95 6.80
C ARG A 48 -1.07 -7.33 6.40
N THR A 49 -1.74 -7.99 5.45
CA THR A 49 -1.35 -9.31 4.95
C THR A 49 0.11 -9.42 4.46
N PRO A 50 0.70 -8.41 3.77
CA PRO A 50 2.07 -8.50 3.29
C PRO A 50 3.12 -8.48 4.40
N THR A 51 2.92 -7.66 5.45
CA THR A 51 3.87 -7.49 6.55
C THR A 51 3.52 -8.33 7.77
N GLN A 52 2.29 -8.82 7.88
CA GLN A 52 1.73 -9.51 9.05
C GLN A 52 1.84 -8.70 10.36
N SER A 53 1.89 -7.37 10.24
CA SER A 53 1.96 -6.43 11.37
C SER A 53 1.06 -5.22 11.08
N THR A 54 0.69 -4.47 12.13
CA THR A 54 -0.02 -3.20 11.98
C THR A 54 0.96 -2.08 11.63
N PRO A 55 0.57 -1.10 10.78
CA PRO A 55 1.44 0.04 10.52
C PRO A 55 1.80 0.84 11.78
N TYR A 56 0.92 0.87 12.79
CA TYR A 56 1.19 1.51 14.07
C TYR A 56 2.34 0.82 14.82
N ALA A 57 2.32 -0.51 14.93
CA ALA A 57 3.38 -1.27 15.58
C ALA A 57 4.74 -1.13 14.90
N LEU A 58 4.79 -1.00 13.57
CA LEU A 58 6.06 -0.77 12.85
C LEU A 58 6.65 0.63 13.07
N VAL A 59 5.82 1.60 13.48
CA VAL A 59 6.29 2.96 13.78
C VAL A 59 6.69 3.07 15.26
N TYR A 60 5.85 2.55 16.15
CA TYR A 60 5.97 2.77 17.60
C TYR A 60 6.44 1.56 18.40
N GLY A 61 6.64 0.39 17.79
CA GLY A 61 7.13 -0.83 18.46
C GLY A 61 6.04 -1.66 19.14
N VAL A 62 4.85 -1.09 19.33
CA VAL A 62 3.72 -1.68 20.05
C VAL A 62 2.42 -1.53 19.29
N GLU A 63 1.48 -2.43 19.57
CA GLU A 63 0.11 -2.30 19.05
C GLU A 63 -0.62 -1.11 19.70
N ALA A 64 -1.43 -0.40 18.91
CA ALA A 64 -2.26 0.68 19.44
C ALA A 64 -3.25 0.16 20.48
N VAL A 65 -3.50 0.94 21.53
CA VAL A 65 -4.63 0.70 22.43
C VAL A 65 -5.89 1.17 21.74
N LEU A 66 -6.84 0.26 21.53
CA LEU A 66 -8.10 0.59 20.87
C LEU A 66 -9.05 1.28 21.88
N PRO A 67 -9.90 2.22 21.43
CA PRO A 67 -10.90 2.83 22.33
C PRO A 67 -11.78 1.81 23.05
N LEU A 68 -12.08 0.68 22.40
CA LEU A 68 -12.82 -0.42 23.02
C LEU A 68 -12.07 -1.07 24.18
N GLU A 69 -10.75 -1.21 24.09
CA GLU A 69 -9.91 -1.75 25.17
C GLU A 69 -9.87 -0.82 26.39
N GLN A 70 -10.10 0.48 26.19
CA GLN A 70 -10.18 1.45 27.27
C GLN A 70 -11.57 1.48 27.91
N GLN A 71 -12.64 1.35 27.11
CA GLN A 71 -14.01 1.26 27.63
C GLN A 71 -14.26 -0.04 28.38
N ILE A 72 -13.67 -1.14 27.90
CA ILE A 72 -13.68 -2.44 28.54
C ILE A 72 -12.23 -2.75 28.92
N PRO A 73 -11.80 -2.43 30.16
CA PRO A 73 -10.40 -2.51 30.56
C PRO A 73 -9.77 -3.83 30.13
N SER A 74 -8.92 -3.76 29.11
CA SER A 74 -8.21 -4.93 28.62
C SER A 74 -7.10 -5.33 29.59
N LEU A 75 -6.66 -6.59 29.53
CA LEU A 75 -5.58 -7.09 30.37
C LEU A 75 -4.31 -6.22 30.30
N ARG A 76 -3.99 -5.70 29.12
CA ARG A 76 -2.83 -4.82 28.93
C ARG A 76 -2.96 -3.51 29.71
N ILE A 77 -4.15 -2.90 29.72
CA ILE A 77 -4.39 -1.66 30.47
C ILE A 77 -4.32 -1.93 31.97
N ALA A 78 -4.97 -3.01 32.44
CA ALA A 78 -4.95 -3.40 33.85
C ALA A 78 -3.53 -3.67 34.37
N ILE A 79 -2.68 -4.30 33.55
CA ILE A 79 -1.26 -4.49 33.87
C ILE A 79 -0.54 -3.14 33.94
N GLN A 80 -0.76 -2.27 32.95
CA GLN A 80 -0.08 -0.98 32.86
C GLN A 80 -0.45 -0.01 33.99
N GLU A 81 -1.69 -0.05 34.48
CA GLU A 81 -2.13 0.70 35.65
C GLU A 81 -1.46 0.25 36.96
N GLY A 82 -1.00 -1.01 37.03
CA GLY A 82 -0.34 -1.57 38.21
C GLY A 82 1.18 -1.40 38.25
N LEU A 83 1.79 -0.87 37.18
CA LEU A 83 3.24 -0.67 37.05
C LEU A 83 3.68 0.67 37.64
N THR A 84 4.87 0.71 38.25
CA THR A 84 5.49 2.01 38.59
C THR A 84 5.98 2.72 37.32
N GLU A 85 6.27 4.01 37.44
CA GLU A 85 6.81 4.78 36.32
C GLU A 85 8.16 4.23 35.84
N GLU A 86 9.04 3.78 36.74
CA GLU A 86 10.32 3.18 36.35
C GLU A 86 10.14 1.85 35.62
N GLU A 87 9.21 1.00 36.09
CA GLU A 87 8.95 -0.29 35.45
C GLU A 87 8.33 -0.11 34.06
N ASN A 88 7.39 0.83 33.92
CA ASN A 88 6.78 1.18 32.64
C ASN A 88 7.82 1.74 31.66
N ALA A 89 8.74 2.59 32.13
CA ALA A 89 9.85 3.11 31.32
C ALA A 89 10.80 2.00 30.86
N ARG A 90 11.11 1.03 31.73
CA ARG A 90 11.95 -0.13 31.40
C ARG A 90 11.30 -1.01 30.33
N LEU A 91 10.03 -1.35 30.49
CA LEU A 91 9.27 -2.11 29.48
C LEU A 91 9.24 -1.37 28.14
N ARG A 92 9.04 -0.06 28.18
CA ARG A 92 9.01 0.76 26.97
C ARG A 92 10.35 0.77 26.23
N LEU A 93 11.46 0.75 26.97
CA LEU A 93 12.80 0.64 26.39
C LEU A 93 12.99 -0.70 25.67
N GLU A 94 12.62 -1.81 26.32
CA GLU A 94 12.71 -3.16 25.74
C GLU A 94 11.89 -3.27 24.43
N GLU A 95 10.69 -2.70 24.40
CA GLU A 95 9.85 -2.67 23.19
C GLU A 95 10.50 -1.91 22.03
N LEU A 96 11.23 -0.83 22.34
CA LEU A 96 11.94 -0.01 21.36
C LEU A 96 13.21 -0.72 20.86
N GLU A 97 13.92 -1.43 21.73
CA GLU A 97 15.08 -2.24 21.34
C GLU A 97 14.67 -3.36 20.38
N ALA A 98 13.51 -3.99 20.61
CA ALA A 98 12.95 -5.02 19.72
C ALA A 98 12.31 -4.48 18.43
N LEU A 99 12.19 -3.15 18.27
CA LEU A 99 11.44 -2.56 17.14
C LEU A 99 12.16 -2.77 15.80
N ASP A 100 13.48 -2.67 15.76
CA ASP A 100 14.23 -2.82 14.51
C ASP A 100 14.20 -4.26 14.00
N GLU A 101 14.20 -5.24 14.90
CA GLU A 101 13.98 -6.65 14.55
C GLU A 101 12.60 -6.87 13.93
N LYS A 102 11.54 -6.32 14.55
CA LYS A 102 10.16 -6.39 14.00
C LYS A 102 10.06 -5.75 12.61
N ARG A 103 10.75 -4.62 12.38
CA ARG A 103 10.80 -3.95 11.07
C ARG A 103 11.51 -4.81 10.03
N LEU A 104 12.63 -5.42 10.39
CA LEU A 104 13.38 -6.31 9.50
C LEU A 104 12.55 -7.53 9.11
N GLU A 105 11.88 -8.18 10.08
CA GLU A 105 10.96 -9.28 9.80
C GLU A 105 9.82 -8.87 8.85
N ALA A 106 9.18 -7.72 9.11
CA ALA A 106 8.09 -7.22 8.29
C ALA A 106 8.56 -6.93 6.85
N GLN A 107 9.79 -6.43 6.68
CA GLN A 107 10.38 -6.21 5.37
C GLN A 107 10.63 -7.54 4.64
N GLN A 108 11.23 -8.53 5.29
CA GLN A 108 11.45 -9.86 4.70
C GLN A 108 10.14 -10.52 4.26
N ARG A 109 9.09 -10.41 5.09
CA ARG A 109 7.74 -10.91 4.76
C ARG A 109 7.16 -10.18 3.55
N LEU A 110 7.33 -8.86 3.47
CA LEU A 110 6.89 -8.05 2.34
C LEU A 110 7.60 -8.45 1.04
N GLU A 111 8.91 -8.63 1.08
CA GLU A 111 9.70 -9.07 -0.08
C GLU A 111 9.26 -10.47 -0.55
N CYS A 112 9.09 -11.41 0.37
CA CYS A 112 8.54 -12.74 0.07
C CYS A 112 7.12 -12.65 -0.53
N TYR A 113 6.28 -11.76 -0.02
CA TYR A 113 4.95 -11.52 -0.57
C TYR A 113 5.01 -10.96 -2.00
N GLN A 114 5.84 -9.95 -2.25
CA GLN A 114 6.04 -9.36 -3.56
C GLN A 114 6.58 -10.38 -4.56
N ALA A 115 7.59 -11.17 -4.18
CA ALA A 115 8.15 -12.23 -5.01
C ALA A 115 7.09 -13.27 -5.41
N ARG A 116 6.25 -13.72 -4.46
CA ARG A 116 5.13 -14.64 -4.74
C ARG A 116 4.11 -14.00 -5.69
N TYR A 117 3.75 -12.75 -5.45
CA TYR A 117 2.82 -12.00 -6.31
C TYR A 117 3.36 -11.84 -7.74
N LEU A 118 4.65 -11.51 -7.89
CA LEU A 118 5.31 -11.39 -9.18
C LEU A 118 5.37 -12.73 -9.91
N ARG A 119 5.77 -13.82 -9.24
CA ARG A 119 5.77 -15.17 -9.84
C ARG A 119 4.38 -15.55 -10.36
N ARG A 120 3.33 -15.31 -9.58
CA ARG A 120 1.94 -15.58 -10.01
C ARG A 120 1.51 -14.72 -11.19
N SER A 121 1.93 -13.46 -11.20
CA SER A 121 1.62 -12.53 -12.29
C SER A 121 2.34 -12.91 -13.58
N ILE A 122 3.65 -13.20 -13.51
CA ILE A 122 4.48 -13.59 -14.66
C ILE A 122 4.04 -14.92 -15.24
N LYS A 123 3.65 -15.91 -14.42
CA LYS A 123 3.11 -17.19 -14.91
C LYS A 123 1.91 -17.02 -15.85
N LYS A 124 1.14 -15.94 -15.70
CA LYS A 124 -0.01 -15.63 -16.57
C LYS A 124 0.38 -14.89 -17.86
N VAL A 125 1.58 -14.33 -17.93
CA VAL A 125 2.04 -13.56 -19.09
C VAL A 125 2.79 -14.50 -20.03
N ARG A 126 2.37 -14.54 -21.29
CA ARG A 126 3.14 -15.22 -22.34
C ARG A 126 4.37 -14.35 -22.66
N PRO A 127 5.59 -14.82 -22.42
CA PRO A 127 6.78 -14.05 -22.76
C PRO A 127 6.81 -13.82 -24.27
N ARG A 128 6.95 -12.56 -24.68
CA ARG A 128 7.19 -12.18 -26.09
C ARG A 128 8.51 -11.45 -26.15
N SER A 129 9.39 -11.93 -27.02
CA SER A 129 10.57 -11.17 -27.46
C SER A 129 10.17 -10.40 -28.71
N PHE A 130 10.50 -9.11 -28.72
CA PHE A 130 10.48 -8.28 -29.92
C PHE A 130 11.91 -8.11 -30.41
N GLN A 131 12.15 -7.64 -31.61
CA GLN A 131 13.44 -7.22 -32.15
C GLN A 131 13.36 -5.78 -32.68
N VAL A 132 14.53 -5.13 -32.80
CA VAL A 132 14.59 -3.82 -33.48
C VAL A 132 14.13 -4.03 -34.92
N GLY A 133 13.13 -3.25 -35.35
CA GLY A 133 12.48 -3.41 -36.64
C GLY A 133 11.08 -4.02 -36.58
N ASP A 134 10.67 -4.65 -35.47
CA ASP A 134 9.33 -5.23 -35.32
C ASP A 134 8.24 -4.15 -35.25
N LEU A 135 7.08 -4.43 -35.84
CA LEU A 135 5.87 -3.62 -35.63
C LEU A 135 5.25 -4.00 -34.28
N VAL A 136 5.25 -3.04 -33.35
CA VAL A 136 4.64 -3.18 -32.04
C VAL A 136 3.50 -2.20 -31.86
N LEU A 137 2.45 -2.63 -31.17
CA LEU A 137 1.35 -1.75 -30.84
C LEU A 137 1.78 -0.81 -29.72
N ALA A 138 1.91 0.49 -30.02
CA ALA A 138 2.15 1.50 -29.01
C ALA A 138 0.82 2.13 -28.59
N VAL A 139 0.52 2.04 -27.29
CA VAL A 139 -0.61 2.74 -26.69
C VAL A 139 -0.14 4.14 -26.28
N ARG A 140 -0.59 5.17 -26.99
CA ARG A 140 -0.40 6.57 -26.56
C ARG A 140 -1.53 6.94 -25.60
N ARG A 141 -1.20 7.20 -24.33
CA ARG A 141 -2.15 7.70 -23.35
C ARG A 141 -2.03 9.22 -23.27
N PRO A 142 -2.99 10.00 -23.81
CA PRO A 142 -2.97 11.44 -23.65
C PRO A 142 -3.14 11.81 -22.18
N ILE A 143 -2.41 12.82 -21.72
CA ILE A 143 -2.61 13.41 -20.39
C ILE A 143 -3.84 14.31 -20.51
N ILE A 144 -5.00 13.86 -20.02
CA ILE A 144 -6.22 14.65 -20.02
C ILE A 144 -6.09 15.72 -18.91
N THR A 145 -6.04 16.99 -19.29
CA THR A 145 -5.91 18.14 -18.38
C THR A 145 -7.22 18.91 -18.15
N THR A 146 -8.32 18.55 -18.81
CA THR A 146 -9.61 19.27 -18.70
C THR A 146 -10.80 18.34 -18.51
N HIS A 147 -11.74 18.74 -17.65
CA HIS A 147 -12.92 17.97 -17.23
C HIS A 147 -14.07 17.92 -18.27
N ARG A 148 -13.83 18.33 -19.51
CA ARG A 148 -14.85 18.31 -20.57
C ARG A 148 -14.23 17.90 -21.90
N THR A 149 -14.30 16.60 -22.19
CA THR A 149 -14.59 16.05 -23.52
C THR A 149 -14.78 14.55 -23.38
N GLU A 150 -16.00 14.12 -23.64
CA GLU A 150 -16.38 12.73 -23.86
C GLU A 150 -15.70 12.23 -25.14
N THR A 151 -14.51 11.65 -25.05
CA THR A 151 -14.03 10.57 -25.92
C THR A 151 -12.70 10.06 -25.36
N ASN A 152 -12.75 8.98 -24.58
CA ASN A 152 -11.57 8.22 -24.17
C ASN A 152 -11.05 7.39 -25.36
N SER A 153 -10.51 8.01 -26.42
CA SER A 153 -9.85 7.26 -27.49
C SER A 153 -8.35 7.12 -27.18
N CYS A 154 -7.98 5.97 -26.59
CA CYS A 154 -6.58 5.53 -26.58
C CYS A 154 -6.14 5.32 -28.03
N GLN A 155 -5.41 6.28 -28.62
CA GLN A 155 -4.82 6.07 -29.94
C GLN A 155 -3.75 4.98 -29.83
N SER A 156 -4.09 3.80 -30.33
CA SER A 156 -3.20 2.67 -30.44
C SER A 156 -2.83 2.49 -31.90
N GLY A 157 -1.55 2.64 -32.22
CA GLY A 157 -1.03 2.53 -33.59
C GLY A 157 0.15 1.58 -33.62
N MET A 158 0.34 0.89 -34.75
CA MET A 158 1.56 0.12 -34.99
C MET A 158 2.73 1.09 -35.15
N VAL A 159 3.77 0.91 -34.36
CA VAL A 159 5.04 1.64 -34.48
C VAL A 159 6.17 0.64 -34.64
N ARG A 160 7.19 1.02 -35.40
CA ARG A 160 8.39 0.20 -35.54
C ARG A 160 9.27 0.36 -34.31
N MET A 161 9.70 -0.75 -33.70
CA MET A 161 10.61 -0.73 -32.56
C MET A 161 12.00 -0.27 -33.01
N LEU A 162 12.44 0.89 -32.55
CA LEU A 162 13.74 1.47 -32.93
C LEU A 162 14.88 1.10 -31.98
N SER A 163 14.57 0.78 -30.72
CA SER A 163 15.55 0.33 -29.74
C SER A 163 14.88 -0.42 -28.58
N LYS A 164 15.62 -1.35 -27.96
CA LYS A 164 15.18 -2.05 -26.74
C LYS A 164 15.76 -1.37 -25.52
N LYS A 165 14.91 -1.06 -24.53
CA LYS A 165 15.35 -0.75 -23.17
C LYS A 165 15.27 -2.01 -22.31
N PRO A 166 16.22 -2.26 -21.39
CA PRO A 166 16.33 -3.53 -20.67
C PRO A 166 15.18 -3.86 -19.68
N THR A 167 14.16 -3.00 -19.52
CA THR A 167 13.22 -3.12 -18.40
C THR A 167 11.76 -2.81 -18.77
N GLN A 168 11.18 -3.49 -19.76
CA GLN A 168 9.73 -3.40 -19.99
C GLN A 168 9.09 -4.78 -20.09
N MET A 169 8.39 -5.19 -19.02
CA MET A 169 7.42 -6.27 -19.07
C MET A 169 6.11 -5.73 -19.68
N VAL A 170 5.75 -6.26 -20.85
CA VAL A 170 4.50 -5.90 -21.54
C VAL A 170 3.35 -6.72 -20.95
N ARG A 171 2.34 -6.05 -20.38
CA ARG A 171 1.05 -6.68 -20.03
C ARG A 171 0.12 -6.62 -21.24
N THR A 172 -0.43 -7.77 -21.63
CA THR A 172 -1.50 -7.87 -22.64
C THR A 172 -2.86 -7.75 -21.97
N ASN A 173 -3.85 -7.22 -22.70
CA ASN A 173 -5.26 -7.17 -22.31
C ASN A 173 -5.86 -8.57 -22.13
#